data_AF-A0A914MHC8-F1
#
_entry.id   AF-A0A914MHC8-F1
#
_cell.length_a   1.000
_cell.length_b   1.000
_cell.length_c   1.000
_cell.angle_alpha   90.00
_cell.angle_beta   90.00
_cell.angle_gamma   90.00
#
_symmetry.space_group_name_H-M   'P 1'
#
loop_
_entity.id
_entity.type
_entity.pdbx_description
1 polymer ?
#
loop_
_entity_poly.entity_id
_entity_poly.type
_entity_poly.pdbx_seq_one_letter_code
_entity_poly.pdbx_strand_id
1 'polypeptide(L)'
;MRQWLFPQKYYHQNKCKHCRNKSFCKRHGNIRLVHRDVLDPCMWINRHIESHYKPLELPWTLCLKSIFHWNNETLNIWTHLIGFFILTYLQYWTLLEALPSVQAPIIDYLVMTMAMLCCQLCMLLSSAYHIFGCHSPTRRKQWLKADLFGVSAALVGLYMSGLYTSFYNFPEIRRFYGTLIGAMSITTSLFATSRFSERNTQKRIGLLELLYLSMALIAMAPTLHWIQAN
;
A
#
# COMPACT_ATOMS: atom_id res chain seq x y z
N MET A 1 -26.80 -19.61 12.20
CA MET A 1 -26.09 -18.50 11.54
C MET A 1 -26.37 -18.56 10.05
N ARG A 2 -27.02 -17.51 9.53
CA ARG A 2 -27.65 -17.47 8.21
C ARG A 2 -26.61 -17.39 7.09
N GLN A 3 -26.78 -18.26 6.11
CA GLN A 3 -26.15 -18.25 4.81
C GLN A 3 -26.49 -16.94 4.09
N TRP A 4 -25.49 -16.16 3.71
CA TRP A 4 -25.67 -15.09 2.73
C TRP A 4 -25.74 -15.71 1.34
N LEU A 5 -26.97 -15.79 0.85
CA LEU A 5 -27.40 -16.27 -0.46
C LEU A 5 -26.91 -15.31 -1.55
N PHE A 6 -25.81 -15.66 -2.22
CA PHE A 6 -25.68 -15.37 -3.65
C PHE A 6 -26.46 -16.45 -4.40
N PRO A 7 -27.21 -16.14 -5.46
CA PRO A 7 -27.98 -17.15 -6.17
C PRO A 7 -27.02 -18.18 -6.77
N GLN A 8 -27.03 -19.41 -6.23
CA GLN A 8 -26.44 -20.58 -6.87
C GLN A 8 -27.29 -20.96 -8.09
N LYS A 9 -27.34 -20.10 -9.11
CA LYS A 9 -27.92 -20.49 -10.39
C LYS A 9 -26.90 -21.36 -11.14
N TYR A 10 -27.14 -22.67 -11.07
CA TYR A 10 -26.85 -23.65 -12.11
C TYR A 10 -25.44 -23.63 -12.73
N TYR A 11 -24.48 -24.38 -12.17
CA TYR A 11 -23.32 -24.86 -12.93
C TYR A 11 -22.86 -26.26 -12.46
N HIS A 12 -23.79 -27.22 -12.42
CA HIS A 12 -23.43 -28.62 -12.62
C HIS A 12 -23.22 -28.87 -14.12
N GLN A 13 -22.08 -28.43 -14.66
CA GLN A 13 -21.63 -28.83 -15.99
C GLN A 13 -20.14 -29.13 -15.93
N ASN A 14 -19.80 -30.42 -16.09
CA ASN A 14 -18.48 -30.99 -16.37
C ASN A 14 -17.29 -30.03 -16.15
N LYS A 15 -16.71 -30.03 -14.95
CA LYS A 15 -15.43 -29.31 -14.68
C LYS A 15 -14.48 -29.63 -15.83
N CYS A 16 -14.09 -28.62 -16.62
CA CYS A 16 -13.20 -28.83 -17.76
C CYS A 16 -11.89 -29.47 -17.29
N LYS A 17 -11.18 -30.17 -18.19
CA LYS A 17 -9.91 -30.85 -17.86
C LYS A 17 -8.93 -29.93 -17.11
N HIS A 18 -8.91 -28.64 -17.48
CA HIS A 18 -8.10 -27.62 -16.82
C HIS A 18 -8.54 -27.34 -15.37
N CYS A 19 -9.84 -27.23 -15.08
CA CYS A 19 -10.35 -27.04 -13.71
C CYS A 19 -10.09 -28.24 -12.78
N ARG A 20 -9.83 -29.43 -13.32
CA ARG A 20 -9.48 -30.62 -12.52
C ARG A 20 -7.98 -30.69 -12.23
N ASN A 21 -7.15 -30.36 -13.23
CA ASN A 21 -5.73 -30.69 -13.22
C ASN A 21 -4.81 -29.47 -12.99
N LYS A 22 -5.31 -28.23 -13.17
CA LYS A 22 -4.52 -27.01 -12.98
C LYS A 22 -4.98 -26.23 -11.76
N SER A 23 -4.06 -25.45 -11.22
CA SER A 23 -4.30 -24.55 -10.07
C SER A 23 -5.25 -23.40 -10.41
N PHE A 24 -5.43 -23.04 -11.68
CA PHE A 24 -6.45 -22.09 -12.11
C PHE A 24 -6.98 -22.39 -13.51
N CYS A 25 -8.14 -21.84 -13.85
CA CYS A 25 -8.71 -21.90 -15.19
C CYS A 25 -9.27 -20.55 -15.60
N LYS A 26 -8.67 -19.93 -16.63
CA LYS A 26 -9.10 -18.63 -17.17
C LYS A 26 -10.55 -18.67 -17.70
N ARG A 27 -10.93 -19.73 -18.41
CA ARG A 27 -12.26 -19.86 -19.05
C ARG A 27 -13.41 -19.84 -18.05
N HIS A 28 -13.26 -20.51 -16.90
CA HIS A 28 -14.29 -20.57 -15.85
C HIS A 28 -14.00 -19.61 -14.69
N GLY A 29 -12.89 -18.87 -14.77
CA GLY A 29 -12.36 -18.05 -13.68
C GLY A 29 -12.20 -18.80 -12.36
N ASN A 30 -11.85 -20.08 -12.39
CA ASN A 30 -11.62 -20.89 -11.20
C ASN A 30 -10.20 -20.67 -10.69
N ILE A 31 -10.03 -20.48 -9.38
CA ILE A 31 -8.73 -20.29 -8.72
C ILE A 31 -8.69 -21.27 -7.55
N ARG A 32 -7.80 -22.28 -7.61
CA ARG A 32 -7.53 -23.20 -6.51
C ARG A 32 -6.36 -22.64 -5.70
N LEU A 33 -6.63 -22.29 -4.46
CA LEU A 33 -5.58 -21.84 -3.53
C LEU A 33 -4.65 -22.99 -3.19
N VAL A 34 -3.41 -22.65 -2.89
CA VAL A 34 -2.33 -23.60 -2.70
C VAL A 34 -1.71 -23.51 -1.32
N HIS A 35 -1.07 -24.60 -0.91
CA HIS A 35 -0.21 -24.65 0.27
C HIS A 35 1.15 -24.00 -0.04
N ARG A 36 1.88 -23.52 0.97
CA ARG A 36 3.20 -22.89 0.78
C ARG A 36 4.22 -23.83 0.14
N ASP A 37 4.10 -25.14 0.35
CA ASP A 37 5.12 -26.12 -0.07
C ASP A 37 5.18 -26.30 -1.59
N VAL A 38 4.16 -25.83 -2.31
CA VAL A 38 4.14 -25.82 -3.78
C VAL A 38 4.48 -24.45 -4.37
N LEU A 39 4.78 -23.46 -3.53
CA LEU A 39 5.22 -22.13 -3.96
C LEU A 39 6.74 -22.04 -3.96
N ASP A 40 7.26 -21.22 -4.86
CA ASP A 40 8.65 -20.75 -4.78
C ASP A 40 8.88 -20.05 -3.42
N PRO A 41 9.98 -20.34 -2.70
CA PRO A 41 10.37 -19.67 -1.45
C PRO A 41 10.27 -18.14 -1.47
N CYS A 42 10.48 -17.49 -2.62
CA CYS A 42 10.38 -16.03 -2.72
C CYS A 42 8.94 -15.49 -2.62
N MET A 43 7.92 -16.36 -2.66
CA MET A 43 6.50 -15.98 -2.70
C MET A 43 5.82 -16.02 -1.33
N TRP A 44 6.42 -16.66 -0.33
CA TRP A 44 5.89 -16.71 1.03
C TRP A 44 6.84 -16.03 2.01
N ILE A 45 6.51 -14.79 2.39
CA ILE A 45 7.36 -13.96 3.26
C ILE A 45 7.23 -14.42 4.72
N ASN A 46 6.03 -14.82 5.14
CA ASN A 46 5.75 -15.22 6.51
C ASN A 46 5.69 -16.75 6.63
N ARG A 47 6.67 -17.34 7.33
CA ARG A 47 6.74 -18.79 7.60
C ARG A 47 5.54 -19.34 8.37
N HIS A 48 4.79 -18.50 9.08
CA HIS A 48 3.63 -18.94 9.87
C HIS A 48 2.35 -19.04 9.04
N ILE A 49 2.36 -18.58 7.78
CA ILE A 49 1.22 -18.72 6.87
C ILE A 49 1.47 -19.94 5.97
N GLU A 50 0.66 -20.97 6.16
CA GLU A 50 0.89 -22.27 5.53
C GLU A 50 0.03 -22.48 4.27
N SER A 51 -1.16 -21.88 4.21
CA SER A 51 -2.14 -22.17 3.15
C SER A 51 -2.85 -20.92 2.63
N HIS A 52 -3.82 -21.14 1.72
CA HIS A 52 -4.67 -20.11 1.13
C HIS A 52 -3.93 -19.10 0.22
N TYR A 53 -2.79 -19.50 -0.34
CA TYR A 53 -2.06 -18.69 -1.30
C TYR A 53 -2.68 -18.74 -2.70
N LYS A 54 -2.59 -17.63 -3.42
CA LYS A 54 -2.88 -17.59 -4.86
C LYS A 54 -1.78 -18.34 -5.62
N PRO A 55 -2.11 -19.19 -6.61
CA PRO A 55 -1.08 -19.86 -7.40
C PRO A 55 -0.29 -18.85 -8.25
N LEU A 56 0.96 -19.20 -8.57
CA LEU A 56 1.83 -18.38 -9.41
C LEU A 56 1.31 -18.33 -10.86
N GLU A 57 1.72 -17.32 -11.62
CA GLU A 57 1.37 -17.14 -13.03
C GLU A 57 -0.11 -16.86 -13.28
N LEU A 58 -0.79 -16.31 -12.26
CA LEU A 58 -2.19 -15.96 -12.36
C LEU A 58 -2.37 -14.85 -13.41
N PRO A 59 -3.22 -15.03 -14.45
CA PRO A 59 -3.51 -13.98 -15.42
C PRO A 59 -4.10 -12.73 -14.74
N TRP A 60 -3.81 -11.55 -15.28
CA TRP A 60 -4.28 -10.26 -14.73
C TRP A 60 -5.78 -10.22 -14.40
N THR A 61 -6.62 -10.77 -15.27
CA THR A 61 -8.07 -10.83 -15.05
C THR A 61 -8.45 -11.71 -13.85
N LEU A 62 -7.68 -12.77 -13.58
CA LEU A 62 -7.87 -13.62 -12.40
C LEU A 62 -7.27 -13.00 -11.15
N CYS A 63 -6.19 -12.21 -11.25
CA CYS A 63 -5.70 -11.38 -10.14
C CYS A 63 -6.81 -10.42 -9.68
N LEU A 64 -7.45 -9.71 -10.60
CA LEU A 64 -8.58 -8.83 -10.28
C LEU A 64 -9.77 -9.60 -9.70
N LYS A 65 -10.13 -10.75 -10.29
CA LYS A 65 -11.19 -11.61 -9.73
C LYS A 65 -10.88 -12.08 -8.31
N SER A 66 -9.59 -12.24 -7.96
CA SER A 66 -9.16 -12.70 -6.64
C SER A 66 -9.43 -11.69 -5.51
N ILE A 67 -9.73 -10.42 -5.82
CA ILE A 67 -10.15 -9.41 -4.83
C ILE A 67 -11.35 -9.89 -4.02
N PHE A 68 -12.29 -10.56 -4.69
CA PHE A 68 -13.51 -11.10 -4.10
C PHE A 68 -13.39 -12.57 -3.68
N HIS A 69 -12.17 -13.10 -3.67
CA HIS A 69 -11.89 -14.48 -3.26
C HIS A 69 -11.21 -14.49 -1.90
N TRP A 70 -11.65 -15.35 -0.99
CA TRP A 70 -11.03 -15.48 0.33
C TRP A 70 -9.64 -16.13 0.22
N ASN A 71 -8.58 -15.37 0.45
CA ASN A 71 -7.19 -15.81 0.36
C ASN A 71 -6.34 -15.10 1.42
N ASN A 72 -5.08 -15.51 1.55
CA ASN A 72 -4.16 -14.96 2.55
C ASN A 72 -3.82 -13.46 2.36
N GLU A 73 -4.15 -12.86 1.21
CA GLU A 73 -3.98 -11.43 0.94
C GLU A 73 -5.30 -10.65 1.03
N THR A 74 -6.45 -11.29 1.30
CA THR A 74 -7.77 -10.63 1.28
C THR A 74 -7.79 -9.43 2.23
N LEU A 75 -7.33 -9.60 3.47
CA LEU A 75 -7.31 -8.50 4.44
C LEU A 75 -6.38 -7.38 3.96
N ASN A 76 -5.16 -7.70 3.51
CA ASN A 76 -4.22 -6.70 2.99
C ASN A 76 -4.84 -5.89 1.82
N ILE A 77 -5.53 -6.54 0.89
CA ILE A 77 -6.19 -5.85 -0.22
C ILE A 77 -7.27 -4.90 0.30
N TRP A 78 -8.19 -5.41 1.13
CA TRP A 78 -9.37 -4.67 1.56
C TRP A 78 -9.06 -3.56 2.55
N THR A 79 -8.09 -3.73 3.47
CA THR A 79 -7.70 -2.66 4.40
C THR A 79 -7.17 -1.44 3.64
N HIS A 80 -6.33 -1.64 2.62
CA HIS A 80 -5.80 -0.55 1.80
C HIS A 80 -6.86 0.06 0.87
N LEU A 81 -7.74 -0.75 0.25
CA LEU A 81 -8.84 -0.22 -0.58
C LEU A 81 -9.83 0.60 0.24
N ILE A 82 -10.23 0.12 1.41
CA ILE A 82 -11.11 0.87 2.33
C ILE A 82 -10.41 2.16 2.77
N GLY A 83 -9.12 2.10 3.12
CA GLY A 83 -8.32 3.27 3.44
C GLY A 83 -8.31 4.31 2.31
N PHE A 84 -8.16 3.89 1.06
CA PHE A 84 -8.25 4.77 -0.11
C PHE A 84 -9.61 5.47 -0.21
N PHE A 85 -10.72 4.75 -0.03
CA PHE A 85 -12.06 5.36 -0.09
C PHE A 85 -12.31 6.32 1.07
N ILE A 86 -11.87 6.00 2.28
CA ILE A 86 -11.94 6.91 3.43
C ILE A 86 -11.16 8.19 3.15
N LEU A 87 -9.92 8.10 2.68
CA LEU A 87 -9.11 9.26 2.34
C LEU A 87 -9.72 10.08 1.20
N THR A 88 -10.36 9.44 0.23
CA THR A 88 -11.10 10.12 -0.85
C THR A 88 -12.30 10.90 -0.32
N TYR A 89 -13.07 10.31 0.59
CA TYR A 89 -14.16 11.01 1.27
C TYR A 89 -13.65 12.18 2.10
N LEU A 90 -12.58 11.98 2.88
CA LEU A 90 -11.98 13.05 3.70
C LEU A 90 -11.43 14.19 2.83
N GLN A 91 -10.80 13.87 1.69
CA GLN A 91 -10.35 14.87 0.72
C GLN A 91 -11.52 15.68 0.18
N TYR A 92 -12.60 15.03 -0.23
CA TYR A 92 -13.82 15.70 -0.71
C TYR A 92 -14.40 16.63 0.36
N TRP A 93 -14.57 16.13 1.60
CA TRP A 93 -15.07 16.93 2.72
C TRP A 93 -14.14 18.10 3.05
N THR A 94 -12.82 17.90 3.02
CA THR A 94 -11.84 18.95 3.25
C THR A 94 -11.96 20.08 2.22
N LEU A 95 -12.10 19.72 0.93
CA LEU A 95 -12.15 20.72 -0.14
C LEU A 95 -13.47 21.48 -0.21
N LEU A 96 -14.60 20.82 0.07
CA LEU A 96 -15.92 21.43 -0.13
C LEU A 96 -16.52 22.02 1.14
N GLU A 97 -16.14 21.53 2.31
CA GLU A 97 -16.71 21.97 3.58
C GLU A 97 -15.66 22.64 4.45
N ALA A 98 -14.56 21.94 4.77
CA ALA A 98 -13.61 22.41 5.78
C ALA A 98 -12.86 23.69 5.35
N LEU A 99 -12.21 23.70 4.19
CA LEU A 99 -11.44 24.84 3.71
C LEU A 99 -12.31 26.08 3.37
N PRO A 100 -13.48 25.93 2.72
CA PRO A 100 -14.39 27.06 2.51
C PRO A 100 -14.92 27.67 3.81
N SER A 101 -15.19 26.86 4.83
CA SER A 101 -15.77 27.33 6.11
C SER A 101 -14.88 28.35 6.84
N VAL A 102 -13.55 28.29 6.61
CA VAL A 102 -12.56 29.20 7.19
C VAL A 102 -12.00 30.19 6.18
N GLN A 103 -12.57 30.25 4.97
CA GLN A 103 -12.11 31.11 3.86
C GLN A 103 -10.61 30.92 3.57
N ALA A 104 -10.16 29.67 3.59
CA ALA A 104 -8.76 29.33 3.41
C ALA A 104 -8.21 29.85 2.07
N PRO A 105 -6.96 30.34 2.03
CA PRO A 105 -6.32 30.73 0.78
C PRO A 105 -6.06 29.52 -0.12
N ILE A 106 -5.91 29.75 -1.43
CA ILE A 106 -5.72 28.69 -2.44
C ILE A 106 -4.51 27.77 -2.13
N ILE A 107 -3.49 28.29 -1.46
CA ILE A 107 -2.30 27.52 -1.10
C ILE A 107 -2.64 26.39 -0.12
N ASP A 108 -3.61 26.56 0.77
CA ASP A 108 -4.07 25.52 1.70
C ASP A 108 -4.73 24.37 0.94
N TYR A 109 -5.53 24.70 -0.09
CA TYR A 109 -6.14 23.70 -0.98
C TYR A 109 -5.07 22.87 -1.68
N LEU A 110 -4.03 23.51 -2.20
CA LEU A 110 -2.94 22.82 -2.88
C LEU A 110 -2.16 21.90 -1.93
N VAL A 111 -1.82 22.38 -0.73
CA VAL A 111 -1.07 21.63 0.27
C VAL A 111 -1.86 20.41 0.75
N MET A 112 -3.12 20.61 1.14
CA MET A 112 -3.98 19.53 1.64
C MET A 112 -4.27 18.49 0.55
N THR A 113 -4.56 18.95 -0.67
CA THR A 113 -4.79 18.05 -1.82
C THR A 113 -3.56 17.23 -2.14
N MET A 114 -2.38 17.83 -2.19
CA MET A 114 -1.13 17.11 -2.47
C MET A 114 -0.85 16.04 -1.41
N ALA A 115 -1.02 16.39 -0.12
CA ALA A 115 -0.82 15.44 0.98
C ALA A 115 -1.76 14.24 0.89
N MET A 116 -3.06 14.48 0.64
CA MET A 116 -4.05 13.41 0.51
C MET A 116 -3.84 12.56 -0.75
N LEU A 117 -3.45 13.16 -1.88
CA LEU A 117 -3.09 12.43 -3.09
C LEU A 117 -1.90 11.48 -2.84
N CYS A 118 -0.89 11.91 -2.09
CA CYS A 118 0.22 11.04 -1.68
C CYS A 118 -0.25 9.85 -0.84
N CYS A 119 -1.12 10.07 0.15
CA CYS A 119 -1.70 9.00 0.97
C CYS A 119 -2.56 8.03 0.16
N GLN A 120 -3.38 8.56 -0.74
CA GLN A 120 -4.22 7.75 -1.64
C GLN A 120 -3.37 6.90 -2.60
N LEU A 121 -2.32 7.49 -3.17
CA LEU A 121 -1.37 6.78 -4.03
C LEU A 121 -0.71 5.62 -3.26
N CYS A 122 -0.30 5.84 -2.01
CA CYS A 122 0.23 4.77 -1.16
C CYS A 122 -0.76 3.62 -1.00
N MET A 123 -2.02 3.92 -0.67
CA MET A 123 -3.05 2.89 -0.50
C MET A 123 -3.28 2.10 -1.80
N LEU A 124 -3.37 2.79 -2.95
CA LEU A 124 -3.57 2.15 -4.25
C LEU A 124 -2.39 1.27 -4.67
N LEU A 125 -1.15 1.74 -4.49
CA LEU A 125 0.05 0.97 -4.83
C LEU A 125 0.18 -0.27 -3.94
N SER A 126 -0.17 -0.16 -2.66
CA SER A 126 -0.19 -1.29 -1.74
C SER A 126 -1.26 -2.33 -2.13
N SER A 127 -2.49 -1.89 -2.40
CA SER A 127 -3.53 -2.78 -2.92
C SER A 127 -3.09 -3.46 -4.23
N ALA A 128 -2.49 -2.72 -5.16
CA ALA A 128 -1.99 -3.27 -6.42
C ALA A 128 -0.93 -4.35 -6.19
N TYR A 129 -0.01 -4.17 -5.23
CA TYR A 129 0.95 -5.20 -4.84
C TYR A 129 0.28 -6.49 -4.37
N HIS A 130 -0.69 -6.40 -3.47
CA HIS A 130 -1.37 -7.58 -2.93
C HIS A 130 -2.30 -8.28 -3.95
N ILE A 131 -2.84 -7.54 -4.92
CA ILE A 131 -3.65 -8.08 -6.02
C ILE A 131 -2.76 -8.78 -7.05
N PHE A 132 -1.73 -8.09 -7.56
CA PHE A 132 -0.97 -8.52 -8.73
C PHE A 132 0.34 -9.25 -8.40
N GLY A 133 0.72 -9.32 -7.12
CA GLY A 133 1.96 -9.96 -6.67
C GLY A 133 2.03 -11.48 -6.92
N CYS A 134 0.93 -12.13 -7.33
CA CYS A 134 0.91 -13.54 -7.74
C CYS A 134 1.14 -13.76 -9.25
N HIS A 135 1.17 -12.69 -10.06
CA HIS A 135 1.27 -12.80 -11.51
C HIS A 135 2.61 -13.37 -11.97
N SER A 136 3.72 -12.92 -11.38
CA SER A 136 5.05 -13.52 -11.57
C SER A 136 6.01 -13.01 -10.50
N PRO A 137 7.13 -13.72 -10.24
CA PRO A 137 8.14 -13.26 -9.29
C PRO A 137 8.68 -11.87 -9.64
N THR A 138 8.97 -11.63 -10.93
CA THR A 138 9.44 -10.32 -11.42
C THR A 138 8.43 -9.20 -11.16
N ARG A 139 7.14 -9.43 -11.47
CA ARG A 139 6.09 -8.44 -11.22
C ARG A 139 5.91 -8.19 -9.73
N ARG A 140 5.99 -9.22 -8.88
CA ARG A 140 5.96 -9.08 -7.43
C ARG A 140 7.03 -8.11 -6.94
N LYS A 141 8.27 -8.23 -7.45
CA LYS A 141 9.36 -7.30 -7.12
C LYS A 141 9.05 -5.86 -7.56
N GLN A 142 8.52 -5.69 -8.78
CA GLN A 142 8.17 -4.37 -9.32
C GLN A 142 7.06 -3.69 -8.50
N TRP A 143 5.98 -4.42 -8.21
CA TRP A 143 4.87 -3.89 -7.42
C TRP A 143 5.27 -3.58 -5.99
N LEU A 144 6.15 -4.38 -5.38
CA LEU A 144 6.65 -4.07 -4.05
C LEU A 144 7.52 -2.80 -4.04
N LYS A 145 8.34 -2.58 -5.07
CA LYS A 145 9.08 -1.31 -5.21
C LYS A 145 8.12 -0.12 -5.32
N ALA A 146 7.03 -0.27 -6.06
CA ALA A 146 6.01 0.76 -6.19
C ALA A 146 5.26 1.00 -4.86
N ASP A 147 4.88 -0.06 -4.14
CA ASP A 147 4.27 0.02 -2.80
C ASP A 147 5.17 0.78 -1.81
N LEU A 148 6.47 0.43 -1.75
CA LEU A 148 7.46 1.12 -0.93
C LEU A 148 7.64 2.60 -1.34
N PHE A 149 7.61 2.91 -2.64
CA PHE A 149 7.60 4.29 -3.11
C PHE A 149 6.34 5.04 -2.62
N GLY A 150 5.18 4.38 -2.64
CA GLY A 150 3.93 4.90 -2.09
C GLY A 150 4.07 5.30 -0.62
N VAL A 151 4.68 4.44 0.19
CA VAL A 151 4.97 4.74 1.61
C VAL A 151 5.84 5.99 1.75
N SER A 152 6.93 6.08 0.98
CA SER A 152 7.81 7.24 0.98
C SER A 152 7.09 8.53 0.57
N ALA A 153 6.23 8.47 -0.46
CA ALA A 153 5.45 9.61 -0.93
C ALA A 153 4.44 10.08 0.11
N ALA A 154 3.70 9.17 0.75
CA ALA A 154 2.76 9.49 1.82
C ALA A 154 3.44 10.14 3.03
N LEU A 155 4.61 9.62 3.45
CA LEU A 155 5.38 10.22 4.53
C LEU A 155 5.80 11.66 4.22
N VAL A 156 6.33 11.91 3.01
CA VAL A 156 6.69 13.27 2.59
C VAL A 156 5.47 14.18 2.50
N GLY A 157 4.38 13.72 1.90
CA GLY A 157 3.15 14.51 1.74
C GLY A 157 2.57 14.95 3.08
N LEU A 158 2.39 14.01 4.02
CA LEU A 158 1.89 14.31 5.37
C LEU A 158 2.83 15.24 6.13
N TYR A 159 4.13 15.00 6.04
CA TYR A 159 5.11 15.80 6.77
C TYR A 159 5.23 17.22 6.24
N MET A 160 5.23 17.40 4.91
CA MET A 160 5.26 18.72 4.28
C MET A 160 4.00 19.52 4.60
N SER A 161 2.83 18.88 4.64
CA SER A 161 1.58 19.51 5.08
C SER A 161 1.64 19.94 6.54
N GLY A 162 2.12 19.07 7.45
CA GLY A 162 2.30 19.42 8.86
C GLY A 162 3.32 20.55 9.08
N LEU A 163 4.44 20.54 8.36
CA LEU A 163 5.43 21.63 8.43
C LEU A 163 4.86 22.95 7.91
N TYR A 164 4.05 22.89 6.85
CA TYR A 164 3.37 24.06 6.30
C TYR A 164 2.47 24.72 7.34
N THR A 165 1.64 23.93 8.04
CA THR A 165 0.72 24.45 9.05
C THR A 165 1.44 24.90 10.31
N SER A 166 2.38 24.11 10.84
CA SER A 166 3.02 24.41 12.14
C SER A 166 4.05 25.53 12.06
N PHE A 167 4.74 25.67 10.93
CA PHE A 167 5.78 26.68 10.72
C PHE A 167 5.40 27.67 9.61
N TYR A 168 4.11 28.02 9.52
CA TYR A 168 3.59 28.94 8.52
C TYR A 168 4.37 30.26 8.48
N ASN A 169 4.60 30.84 9.67
CA ASN A 169 5.33 32.11 9.88
C ASN A 169 6.86 31.95 9.95
N PHE A 170 7.39 30.73 9.91
CA PHE A 170 8.81 30.44 10.08
C PHE A 170 9.39 29.73 8.85
N PRO A 171 9.54 30.45 7.71
CA PRO A 171 9.88 29.83 6.43
C PRO A 171 11.29 29.20 6.40
N GLU A 172 12.21 29.65 7.24
CA GLU A 172 13.55 29.04 7.35
C GLU A 172 13.49 27.66 8.01
N ILE A 173 12.75 27.54 9.13
CA ILE A 173 12.56 26.27 9.84
C ILE A 173 11.83 25.26 8.95
N ARG A 174 10.77 25.72 8.27
CA ARG A 174 10.03 24.90 7.29
C ARG A 174 10.94 24.39 6.16
N ARG A 175 11.80 25.25 5.60
CA ARG A 175 12.76 24.85 4.55
C ARG A 175 13.77 23.83 5.05
N PHE A 176 14.34 24.04 6.23
CA PHE A 176 15.31 23.13 6.83
C PHE A 176 14.73 21.73 7.05
N TYR A 177 13.58 21.61 7.72
CA TYR A 177 12.97 20.29 7.95
C TYR A 177 12.42 19.67 6.66
N GLY A 178 11.92 20.50 5.73
CA GLY A 178 11.43 20.04 4.42
C GLY A 178 12.54 19.44 3.55
N THR A 179 13.71 20.08 3.48
CA THR A 179 14.86 19.55 2.73
C THR A 179 15.41 18.29 3.39
N LEU A 180 15.46 18.25 4.73
CA LEU A 180 15.89 17.07 5.48
C LEU A 180 15.02 15.84 5.19
N ILE A 181 13.69 15.95 5.31
CA ILE A 181 12.80 14.80 5.03
C ILE A 181 12.86 14.39 3.56
N GLY A 182 13.00 15.36 2.65
CA GLY A 182 13.08 15.12 1.21
C GLY A 182 14.31 14.29 0.88
N ALA A 183 15.47 14.69 1.41
CA ALA A 183 16.72 13.95 1.25
C ALA A 183 16.61 12.52 1.81
N MET A 184 16.09 12.37 3.04
CA MET A 184 15.91 11.05 3.67
C MET A 184 14.97 10.14 2.87
N SER A 185 13.86 10.68 2.34
CA SER A 185 12.89 9.94 1.54
C SER A 185 13.49 9.47 0.21
N ILE A 186 14.29 10.31 -0.44
CA ILE A 186 15.04 9.95 -1.66
C ILE A 186 16.02 8.82 -1.36
N THR A 187 16.86 8.97 -0.32
CA THR A 187 17.82 7.94 0.09
C THR A 187 17.12 6.61 0.40
N THR A 188 16.02 6.65 1.16
CA THR A 188 15.26 5.44 1.53
C THR A 188 14.64 4.77 0.30
N SER A 189 14.10 5.54 -0.64
CA SER A 189 13.52 5.02 -1.88
C SER A 189 14.57 4.42 -2.83
N LEU A 190 15.75 5.05 -2.93
CA LEU A 190 16.89 4.49 -3.67
C LEU A 190 17.43 3.21 -3.02
N PHE A 191 17.48 3.17 -1.69
CA PHE A 191 17.87 1.97 -0.94
C PHE A 191 16.86 0.83 -1.14
N ALA A 192 15.56 1.12 -1.02
CA ALA A 192 14.46 0.18 -1.24
C ALA A 192 14.51 -0.45 -2.65
N THR A 193 14.84 0.35 -3.67
CA THR A 193 14.89 -0.12 -5.07
C THR A 193 16.17 -0.90 -5.40
N SER A 194 17.30 -0.60 -4.76
CA SER A 194 18.61 -1.21 -5.03
C SER A 194 18.87 -2.52 -4.28
N ARG A 195 18.43 -2.66 -3.01
CA ARG A 195 18.76 -3.81 -2.15
C ARG A 195 17.65 -4.84 -1.99
N PHE A 196 16.55 -4.71 -2.74
CA PHE A 196 15.42 -5.64 -2.64
C PHE A 196 15.77 -7.10 -2.99
N SER A 197 16.85 -7.34 -3.74
CA SER A 197 17.25 -8.72 -4.13
C SER A 197 17.77 -9.58 -2.98
N GLU A 198 18.07 -9.01 -1.82
CA GLU A 198 18.73 -9.68 -0.69
C GLU A 198 17.89 -9.65 0.60
N ARG A 199 16.55 -9.56 0.51
CA ARG A 199 15.70 -9.66 1.71
C ARG A 199 15.74 -11.10 2.23
N ASN A 200 16.81 -11.39 2.96
CA ASN A 200 17.03 -12.65 3.66
C ASN A 200 15.91 -12.76 4.69
N THR A 201 14.96 -13.66 4.43
CA THR A 201 13.64 -13.81 5.07
C THR A 201 13.70 -14.14 6.56
N GLN A 202 14.90 -14.12 7.16
CA GLN A 202 15.23 -14.59 8.50
C GLN A 202 15.49 -13.45 9.51
N LYS A 203 15.79 -12.22 9.06
CA LYS A 203 15.94 -11.08 9.99
C LYS A 203 14.58 -10.40 10.22
N ARG A 204 14.19 -10.22 11.49
CA ARG A 204 12.90 -9.64 11.91
C ARG A 204 12.76 -8.14 11.58
N ILE A 205 13.86 -7.40 11.54
CA ILE A 205 13.89 -5.96 11.18
C ILE A 205 15.13 -5.76 10.30
N GLY A 206 14.94 -5.27 9.08
CA GLY A 206 16.02 -4.92 8.17
C GLY A 206 16.37 -3.43 8.24
N LEU A 207 17.43 -3.05 7.53
CA LEU A 207 17.88 -1.66 7.46
C LEU A 207 16.81 -0.74 6.86
N LEU A 208 16.00 -1.24 5.92
CA LEU A 208 14.91 -0.45 5.32
C LEU A 208 13.84 -0.05 6.34
N GLU A 209 13.45 -0.98 7.20
CA GLU A 209 12.51 -0.72 8.29
C GLU A 209 13.08 0.29 9.30
N LEU A 210 14.38 0.20 9.59
CA LEU A 210 15.07 1.19 10.43
C LEU A 210 15.13 2.59 9.79
N LEU A 211 15.28 2.67 8.46
CA LEU A 211 15.25 3.94 7.73
C LEU A 211 13.87 4.60 7.76
N TYR A 212 12.80 3.82 7.56
CA TYR A 212 11.44 4.36 7.71
C TYR A 212 11.14 4.76 9.16
N LEU A 213 11.61 3.98 10.14
CA LEU A 213 11.47 4.33 11.55
C LEU A 213 12.23 5.62 11.89
N SER A 214 13.45 5.80 11.38
CA SER A 214 14.22 7.02 11.62
C SER A 214 13.58 8.24 10.98
N MET A 215 13.00 8.12 9.78
CA MET A 215 12.20 9.18 9.17
C MET A 215 11.00 9.56 10.05
N ALA A 216 10.27 8.57 10.58
CA ALA A 216 9.14 8.81 11.47
C ALA A 216 9.55 9.45 12.82
N LEU A 217 10.70 9.08 13.37
CA LEU A 217 11.22 9.65 14.61
C LEU A 217 11.73 11.09 14.42
N ILE A 218 12.46 11.35 13.33
CA ILE A 218 12.89 12.72 12.99
C ILE A 218 11.68 13.61 12.72
N ALA A 219 10.58 13.03 12.25
CA ALA A 219 9.33 13.76 12.10
C ALA A 219 8.74 14.29 13.43
N MET A 220 9.21 13.79 14.58
CA MET A 220 8.84 14.36 15.88
C MET A 220 9.63 15.63 16.23
N ALA A 221 10.81 15.84 15.63
CA ALA A 221 11.67 16.98 15.97
C ALA A 221 11.03 18.36 15.72
N PRO A 222 10.34 18.62 14.59
CA PRO A 222 9.62 19.89 14.41
C PRO A 222 8.47 20.04 15.41
N THR A 223 7.85 18.95 15.85
CA THR A 223 6.79 19.03 16.87
C THR A 223 7.37 19.52 18.20
N LEU A 224 8.51 18.97 18.62
CA LEU A 224 9.22 19.42 19.82
C LEU A 224 9.71 20.87 19.70
N HIS A 225 10.27 21.25 18.54
CA HIS A 225 10.69 22.62 18.27
C HIS A 225 9.50 23.58 18.35
N TRP A 226 8.36 23.22 17.76
CA TRP A 226 7.15 24.03 17.81
C TRP A 226 6.63 24.24 19.24
N ILE A 227 6.74 23.23 20.10
CA ILE A 227 6.37 23.33 21.53
C ILE A 227 7.34 24.25 22.30
N GLN A 228 8.62 24.28 21.94
CA GLN A 228 9.60 25.14 22.61
C GLN A 228 9.58 26.59 22.13
N ALA A 229 9.14 26.82 20.89
CA ALA A 229 9.11 28.13 20.26
C ALA A 229 7.81 28.91 20.52
N ASN A 230 6.79 28.28 21.15
CA ASN A 230 5.53 28.89 21.58
C ASN A 230 5.37 28.79 23.10
#